data_AF-A0A1H8PPP9-F1
#
_entry.id   AF-A0A1H8PPP9-F1
#
_cell.length_a   1.000
_cell.length_b   1.000
_cell.length_c   1.000
_cell.angle_alpha   90.00
_cell.angle_beta   90.00
_cell.angle_gamma   90.00
#
_symmetry.space_group_name_H-M   'P 1'
#
loop_
_entity.id
_entity.type
_entity.pdbx_description
1 polymer ?
#
loop_
_entity_poly.entity_id
_entity_poly.type
_entity_poly.pdbx_seq_one_letter_code
_entity_poly.pdbx_strand_id
1 'polypeptide(L)'
;MNDRELTNAALLWHTAHARRLAVGKEKRRLDAKLKAGGDDGWSLQRSIQQSEAGRQVTELKRKELAALRALARVCAKQRGHLQAADVIDVDGTVVLLAGADDQLLA
;
A
#
# COMPACT_ATOMS: atom_id res chain seq x y z
N MET A 1 10.61 18.66 10.20
CA MET A 1 9.41 18.05 9.60
C MET A 1 8.82 17.12 10.67
N ASN A 2 7.54 17.23 11.00
CA ASN A 2 6.99 16.61 12.22
C ASN A 2 6.57 15.16 11.95
N ASP A 3 6.90 14.24 12.85
CA ASP A 3 6.42 12.84 12.84
C ASP A 3 4.92 12.72 12.59
N ARG A 4 4.15 13.71 13.08
CA ARG A 4 2.71 13.82 12.86
C ARG A 4 2.31 13.84 11.38
N GLU A 5 3.11 14.44 10.51
CA GLU A 5 2.86 14.49 9.06
C GLU A 5 3.10 13.12 8.40
N LEU A 6 4.15 12.41 8.83
CA LEU A 6 4.45 11.06 8.40
C LEU A 6 3.37 10.08 8.87
N THR A 7 3.01 10.12 10.16
CA THR A 7 1.91 9.29 10.71
C THR A 7 0.60 9.55 9.97
N ASN A 8 0.26 10.82 9.71
CA ASN A 8 -0.98 11.16 9.00
C ASN A 8 -0.96 10.62 7.56
N ALA A 9 0.15 10.79 6.83
CA ALA A 9 0.29 10.26 5.47
C ALA A 9 0.19 8.72 5.46
N ALA A 10 0.79 8.04 6.45
CA ALA A 10 0.73 6.59 6.58
C ALA A 10 -0.70 6.11 6.87
N LEU A 11 -1.42 6.77 7.78
CA LEU A 11 -2.82 6.47 8.09
C LEU A 11 -3.73 6.69 6.87
N LEU A 12 -3.53 7.78 6.12
CA LEU A 12 -4.28 8.06 4.90
C LEU A 12 -4.06 6.99 3.83
N TRP A 13 -2.81 6.57 3.63
CA TRP A 13 -2.54 5.46 2.71
C TRP A 13 -3.15 4.15 3.20
N HIS A 14 -2.97 3.79 4.48
CA HIS A 14 -3.49 2.56 5.05
C HIS A 14 -5.02 2.47 4.95
N THR A 15 -5.72 3.56 5.30
CA THR A 15 -7.20 3.62 5.16
C THR A 15 -7.66 3.50 3.71
N ALA A 16 -6.96 4.13 2.75
CA ALA A 16 -7.25 3.97 1.33
C ALA A 16 -7.01 2.53 0.85
N HIS A 17 -5.91 1.91 1.28
CA HIS A 17 -5.57 0.51 0.98
C HIS A 17 -6.63 -0.46 1.52
N ALA A 18 -7.01 -0.31 2.80
CA ALA A 18 -8.03 -1.14 3.44
C ALA A 18 -9.38 -1.04 2.72
N ARG A 19 -9.80 0.18 2.33
CA ARG A 19 -11.02 0.39 1.54
C ARG A 19 -10.97 -0.31 0.19
N ARG A 20 -9.86 -0.22 -0.55
CA ARG A 20 -9.70 -0.94 -1.83
C ARG A 20 -9.81 -2.45 -1.62
N LEU A 21 -9.17 -3.00 -0.58
CA LEU A 21 -9.23 -4.44 -0.30
C LEU A 21 -10.65 -4.92 0.02
N ALA A 22 -11.41 -4.16 0.81
CA ALA A 22 -12.80 -4.48 1.13
C ALA A 22 -13.68 -4.56 -0.12
N VAL A 23 -13.63 -3.54 -0.98
CA VAL A 23 -14.40 -3.54 -2.25
C VAL A 23 -13.88 -4.61 -3.22
N GLY A 24 -12.56 -4.84 -3.25
CA GLY A 24 -11.96 -5.90 -4.05
C GLY A 24 -12.41 -7.30 -3.64
N LYS A 25 -12.59 -7.55 -2.34
CA LYS A 25 -13.15 -8.80 -1.81
C LYS A 25 -14.60 -8.97 -2.26
N GLU A 26 -15.40 -7.92 -2.19
CA GLU A 26 -16.79 -7.96 -2.65
C GLU A 26 -16.89 -8.23 -4.15
N LYS A 27 -16.07 -7.55 -4.97
CA LYS A 27 -15.99 -7.85 -6.41
C LYS A 27 -15.68 -9.33 -6.68
N ARG A 28 -14.67 -9.90 -6.00
CA ARG A 28 -14.32 -11.33 -6.17
C ARG A 28 -15.47 -12.25 -5.76
N ARG A 29 -16.23 -11.88 -4.72
CA ARG A 29 -17.44 -12.61 -4.30
C ARG A 29 -18.50 -12.60 -5.41
N LEU A 30 -18.74 -11.45 -6.03
CA LEU A 30 -19.68 -11.32 -7.16
C LEU A 30 -19.19 -12.08 -8.40
N ASP A 31 -17.90 -11.99 -8.73
CA ASP A 31 -17.27 -12.73 -9.83
C ASP A 31 -17.44 -14.25 -9.65
N ALA A 32 -17.25 -14.76 -8.43
CA ALA A 32 -17.44 -16.18 -8.11
C ALA A 32 -18.90 -16.63 -8.25
N LYS A 33 -19.86 -15.80 -7.79
CA LYS A 33 -21.29 -16.09 -7.92
C LYS A 33 -21.75 -16.12 -9.38
N LEU A 34 -21.26 -15.21 -10.21
CA LEU A 34 -21.56 -15.19 -11.65
C LEU A 34 -20.96 -16.41 -12.36
N LYS A 35 -19.73 -16.80 -12.02
CA LYS A 35 -19.09 -18.00 -12.59
C LYS A 35 -19.76 -19.30 -12.18
N ALA A 36 -20.35 -19.37 -10.99
CA ALA A 36 -21.05 -20.55 -10.50
C ALA A 36 -22.36 -20.85 -11.27
N GLY A 37 -22.79 -19.98 -12.19
CA GLY A 37 -23.86 -20.29 -13.15
C GLY A 37 -25.23 -20.55 -12.52
N GLY A 38 -25.56 -19.82 -11.44
CA GLY A 38 -26.91 -19.88 -10.86
C GLY A 38 -27.94 -19.27 -11.81
N ASP A 39 -28.87 -20.09 -12.28
CA ASP A 39 -30.02 -19.72 -13.12
C ASP A 39 -31.15 -19.08 -12.28
N ASP A 40 -30.77 -18.13 -11.44
CA ASP A 40 -31.68 -17.30 -10.68
C ASP A 40 -31.80 -15.96 -11.41
N GLY A 41 -33.04 -15.53 -11.69
CA GLY A 41 -33.43 -14.34 -12.49
C GLY A 41 -32.85 -12.98 -12.06
N TRP A 42 -31.87 -12.99 -11.16
CA TRP A 42 -31.01 -11.93 -10.69
C TRP A 42 -29.66 -11.84 -11.42
N SER A 43 -29.43 -12.62 -12.49
CA SER A 43 -28.18 -12.63 -13.27
C SER A 43 -27.80 -11.25 -13.83
N LEU A 44 -28.79 -10.49 -14.32
CA LEU A 44 -28.59 -9.11 -14.80
C LEU A 44 -28.21 -8.17 -13.65
N GLN A 45 -28.92 -8.23 -12.52
CA GLN A 45 -28.62 -7.39 -11.35
C GLN A 45 -27.22 -7.68 -10.79
N ARG A 46 -26.82 -8.95 -10.70
CA ARG A 46 -25.48 -9.34 -10.27
C ARG A 46 -24.40 -8.84 -11.23
N SER A 47 -24.66 -8.84 -12.53
CA SER A 47 -23.75 -8.28 -13.54
C SER A 47 -23.58 -6.76 -13.39
N ILE A 48 -24.67 -6.02 -13.12
CA ILE A 48 -24.61 -4.59 -12.84
C ILE A 48 -23.76 -4.32 -11.58
N GLN A 49 -24.05 -5.03 -10.48
CA GLN A 49 -23.29 -4.89 -9.22
C GLN A 49 -21.80 -5.23 -9.40
N GLN A 50 -21.47 -6.25 -10.18
CA GLN A 50 -20.09 -6.63 -10.48
C GLN A 50 -19.36 -5.51 -11.27
N SER A 51 -20.02 -4.93 -12.26
CA SER A 51 -19.49 -3.80 -13.04
C SER A 51 -19.25 -2.56 -12.17
N GLU A 52 -20.21 -2.21 -11.31
CA GLU A 52 -20.09 -1.13 -10.34
C GLU A 52 -18.94 -1.35 -9.36
N ALA A 53 -18.84 -2.55 -8.77
CA ALA A 53 -17.73 -2.92 -7.91
C ALA A 53 -16.39 -2.81 -8.65
N GLY A 54 -16.33 -3.18 -9.94
CA GLY A 54 -15.17 -2.99 -10.80
C GLY A 54 -14.77 -1.52 -10.96
N ARG A 55 -15.75 -0.62 -11.20
CA ARG A 55 -15.52 0.83 -11.27
C ARG A 55 -15.01 1.38 -9.94
N GLN A 56 -15.64 0.99 -8.83
CA GLN A 56 -15.25 1.42 -7.48
C GLN A 56 -13.82 0.98 -7.12
N VAL A 57 -13.44 -0.28 -7.41
CA VAL A 57 -12.05 -0.74 -7.19
C VAL A 57 -11.05 0.11 -7.97
N THR A 58 -11.39 0.48 -9.21
CA THR A 58 -10.50 1.29 -10.05
C THR A 58 -10.33 2.70 -9.48
N GLU A 59 -11.42 3.33 -9.06
CA GLU A 59 -11.37 4.64 -8.42
C GLU A 59 -10.57 4.61 -7.10
N LEU A 60 -10.83 3.61 -6.25
CA LEU A 60 -10.12 3.42 -4.99
C LEU A 60 -8.63 3.14 -5.20
N LYS A 61 -8.27 2.37 -6.24
CA LYS A 61 -6.86 2.14 -6.61
C LYS A 61 -6.17 3.45 -7.00
N ARG A 62 -6.86 4.37 -7.71
CA ARG A 62 -6.30 5.69 -8.04
C ARG A 62 -6.09 6.54 -6.78
N LYS A 63 -7.05 6.53 -5.85
CA LYS A 63 -6.94 7.25 -4.57
C LYS A 63 -5.81 6.69 -3.69
N GLU A 64 -5.70 5.37 -3.59
CA GLU A 64 -4.60 4.70 -2.88
C GLU A 64 -3.24 5.05 -3.48
N LEU A 65 -3.11 5.03 -4.81
CA LEU A 65 -1.87 5.39 -5.50
C LEU A 65 -1.47 6.85 -5.25
N ALA A 66 -2.45 7.76 -5.23
CA ALA A 66 -2.22 9.16 -4.88
C ALA A 66 -1.73 9.31 -3.42
N ALA A 67 -2.37 8.61 -2.48
CA ALA A 67 -1.95 8.58 -1.07
C ALA A 67 -0.55 7.96 -0.90
N LEU A 68 -0.24 6.90 -1.63
CA LEU A 68 1.08 6.25 -1.62
C LEU A 68 2.16 7.20 -2.12
N ARG A 69 1.91 7.94 -3.21
CA ARG A 69 2.85 8.96 -3.70
C ARG A 69 3.05 10.09 -2.71
N ALA A 70 2.00 10.52 -2.02
CA ALA A 70 2.09 11.53 -0.98
C ALA A 70 2.95 11.02 0.20
N LEU A 71 2.69 9.79 0.66
CA LEU A 71 3.50 9.12 1.68
C LEU A 71 4.96 9.00 1.26
N ALA A 72 5.24 8.53 0.05
CA ALA A 72 6.60 8.40 -0.47
C ALA A 72 7.35 9.74 -0.49
N ARG A 73 6.68 10.84 -0.86
CA ARG A 73 7.26 12.19 -0.80
C ARG A 73 7.58 12.62 0.63
N VAL A 74 6.71 12.31 1.59
CA VAL A 74 6.92 12.61 3.01
C VAL A 74 8.09 11.80 3.55
N CYS A 75 8.15 10.50 3.25
CA CYS A 75 9.28 9.63 3.60
C CYS A 75 10.60 10.11 2.99
N ALA A 76 10.62 10.49 1.71
CA ALA A 76 11.82 10.97 1.03
C ALA A 76 12.36 12.26 1.67
N LYS A 77 11.48 13.20 2.03
CA LYS A 77 11.85 14.42 2.76
C LYS A 77 12.41 14.10 4.14
N GLN A 78 11.78 13.19 4.88
CA GLN A 78 12.26 12.79 6.21
C GLN A 78 13.63 12.11 6.13
N ARG A 79 13.85 11.27 5.11
CA ARG A 79 15.16 10.63 4.85
C ARG A 79 16.25 11.63 4.51
N GLY A 80 15.94 12.71 3.79
CA GLY A 80 16.90 13.78 3.50
C GLY A 80 17.39 14.55 4.74
N HIS A 81 16.72 14.39 5.88
CA HIS A 81 17.13 14.96 7.17
C HIS A 81 17.87 13.96 8.08
N LEU A 82 17.91 12.68 7.71
CA LEU A 82 18.65 11.64 8.42
C LEU A 82 20.06 11.57 7.85
N GLN A 83 21.08 11.39 8.70
CA GLN A 83 22.43 11.09 8.20
C GLN A 83 22.43 9.66 7.64
N ALA A 84 23.34 9.35 6.71
CA ALA A 84 23.42 8.03 6.07
C ALA A 84 23.53 6.87 7.10
N ALA A 85 24.04 7.14 8.29
CA ALA A 85 24.13 6.19 9.41
C ALA A 85 22.77 5.82 10.05
N ASP A 86 21.73 6.62 9.85
CA ASP A 86 20.40 6.42 10.46
C ASP A 86 19.40 5.74 9.50
N VAL A 87 19.80 5.46 8.27
CA VAL A 87 18.95 4.84 7.25
C VAL A 87 19.23 3.35 7.23
N ILE A 88 18.40 2.57 7.92
CA ILE A 88 18.40 1.11 7.77
C ILE A 88 17.81 0.80 6.39
N ASP A 89 18.68 0.44 5.44
CA ASP A 89 18.26 -0.11 4.15
C ASP A 89 17.76 -1.54 4.38
N VAL A 90 16.48 -1.76 4.11
CA VAL A 90 15.81 -3.06 4.34
C VAL A 90 15.90 -3.95 3.09
N ASP A 91 16.43 -3.44 1.97
CA ASP A 91 16.55 -4.18 0.71
C ASP A 91 18.01 -4.26 0.24
N GLY A 92 18.86 -5.00 0.97
CA GLY A 92 20.20 -5.31 0.47
C GLY A 92 21.02 -6.15 1.42
N THR A 93 21.02 -7.47 1.18
CA THR A 93 22.13 -8.40 1.47
C THR A 93 22.99 -8.06 2.69
N VAL A 94 22.79 -8.82 3.78
CA VAL A 94 23.76 -9.02 4.85
C VAL A 94 25.11 -9.41 4.23
N VAL A 95 25.96 -8.42 3.95
CA VAL A 95 27.40 -8.60 3.80
C VAL A 95 28.01 -7.89 4.99
N LEU A 96 28.06 -8.64 6.08
CA LEU A 96 29.01 -8.43 7.16
C LEU A 96 30.42 -8.56 6.57
N LEU A 97 31.01 -7.47 6.06
CA LEU A 97 32.46 -7.41 5.83
C LEU A 97 33.01 -6.03 6.18
N ALA A 98 33.42 -5.94 7.45
CA ALA A 98 34.66 -5.36 7.97
C ALA A 98 35.28 -4.14 7.25
N GLY A 99 35.25 -3.02 7.98
CA GLY A 99 36.29 -1.99 7.98
C GLY A 99 36.23 -1.35 9.36
N ALA A 100 37.00 -1.88 10.31
CA ALA A 100 38.31 -1.34 10.71
C ALA A 100 38.15 0.02 11.39
N ASP A 101 38.26 0.03 12.72
CA ASP A 101 39.13 0.94 13.48
C ASP A 101 38.96 0.70 14.98
N ASP A 102 39.61 -0.36 15.50
CA ASP A 102 40.07 -0.35 16.89
C ASP A 102 41.49 0.22 16.91
N GLN A 103 41.56 1.55 16.96
CA GLN A 103 42.69 2.22 17.61
C GLN A 103 42.58 1.95 19.11
N LEU A 104 43.24 0.89 19.58
CA LEU A 104 43.53 0.75 21.01
C LEU A 104 44.64 -0.27 21.22
N LEU A 105 45.89 0.20 21.36
CA LEU A 105 46.87 -0.25 22.34
C LEU A 105 48.22 0.47 22.16
N ALA A 106 48.58 1.21 23.21
CA ALA A 106 49.92 1.58 23.70
C ALA A 106 50.93 2.24 22.75
#